data_AF-A0A7A6YWT5-F1
#
_entry.id   AF-A0A7A6YWT5-F1
#
_cell.length_a   1.000
_cell.length_b   1.000
_cell.length_c   1.000
_cell.angle_alpha   90.00
_cell.angle_beta   90.00
_cell.angle_gamma   90.00
#
_symmetry.space_group_name_H-M   'P 1'
#
loop_
_entity.id
_entity.type
_entity.pdbx_description
1 polymer ?
#
loop_
_entity_poly.entity_id
_entity_poly.type
_entity_poly.pdbx_seq_one_letter_code
_entity_poly.pdbx_strand_id
1 'polypeptide(L)'
;IQNYKRNVLRTPANNKIRLDDERGKEHIKVSTEYGGKSQLNLGHLVDAGKQQRGEGFELRTDLWGAVRAKKGIFISADAQDKAQGQVREMADIISELNSLSDKIQKLSDDAATANADPADMAAQVALITSRINDLTASVILMHAPKGVAVASGEHLQLAAVKNLQINAGNNADIGVVKNMFIGVGRALSVFVRKAGIKLIANKGAVSVQAQHDLMELLAKKSIEIVSTEDEIRISAKKKITINGGGSYIRIEGSGIEPGTPGDYNVKAVHYGRMGKAHEPVELQMLAEKVDEPPVKFFFS
;
A
#
# COMPACT_ATOMS: atom_id res chain seq x y z
N ILE A 1 -43.67 -2.65 43.46
CA ILE A 1 -42.70 -1.57 43.13
C ILE A 1 -43.00 -1.09 41.71
N GLN A 2 -43.77 -0.01 41.56
CA GLN A 2 -43.93 0.65 40.27
C GLN A 2 -42.61 1.35 39.94
N ASN A 3 -41.92 0.90 38.90
CA ASN A 3 -40.75 1.60 38.38
C ASN A 3 -41.23 2.82 37.59
N TYR A 4 -41.48 3.93 38.29
CA TYR A 4 -42.05 5.17 37.72
C TYR A 4 -41.12 5.85 36.70
N LYS A 5 -39.86 5.43 36.62
CA LYS A 5 -38.85 5.97 35.69
C LYS A 5 -38.77 5.18 34.39
N ARG A 6 -39.42 4.02 34.28
CA ARG A 6 -39.27 3.12 33.12
C ARG A 6 -40.57 2.95 32.37
N ASN A 7 -40.64 3.58 31.21
CA ASN A 7 -41.74 3.51 30.27
C ASN A 7 -41.49 2.37 29.26
N VAL A 8 -42.43 1.43 29.13
CA VAL A 8 -42.25 0.24 28.26
C VAL A 8 -43.50 -0.01 27.43
N LEU A 9 -43.35 0.05 26.11
CA LEU A 9 -44.27 -0.54 25.15
C LEU A 9 -43.76 -1.96 24.85
N ARG A 10 -44.50 -2.99 25.28
CA ARG A 10 -44.12 -4.40 25.14
C ARG A 10 -45.26 -5.21 24.55
N THR A 11 -44.95 -5.98 23.51
CA THR A 11 -45.87 -6.96 22.92
C THR A 11 -45.72 -8.35 23.57
N PRO A 12 -46.69 -9.28 23.38
CA PRO A 12 -46.57 -10.67 23.88
C PRO A 12 -45.32 -11.41 23.40
N ALA A 13 -44.91 -11.18 22.15
CA ALA A 13 -43.68 -11.72 21.56
C ALA A 13 -42.39 -11.02 22.07
N ASN A 14 -42.50 -10.18 23.11
CA ASN A 14 -41.41 -9.43 23.71
C ASN A 14 -40.72 -8.43 22.77
N ASN A 15 -41.37 -8.02 21.66
CA ASN A 15 -40.97 -6.81 20.94
C ASN A 15 -41.19 -5.61 21.87
N LYS A 16 -40.17 -4.78 22.01
CA LYS A 16 -40.12 -3.74 23.05
C LYS A 16 -39.56 -2.43 22.53
N ILE A 17 -40.23 -1.34 22.92
CA ILE A 17 -39.66 0.00 22.98
C ILE A 17 -39.66 0.38 24.47
N ARG A 18 -38.48 0.63 25.03
CA ARG A 18 -38.29 0.99 26.43
C ARG A 18 -37.55 2.32 26.52
N LEU A 19 -38.09 3.24 27.31
CA LEU A 19 -37.45 4.48 27.70
C LEU A 19 -37.24 4.45 29.22
N ASP A 20 -36.03 4.76 29.66
CA ASP A 20 -35.68 4.88 31.08
C ASP A 20 -35.26 6.31 31.36
N ASP A 21 -35.94 6.96 32.30
CA ASP A 21 -35.84 8.37 32.65
C ASP A 21 -35.08 8.59 33.96
N GLU A 22 -34.32 7.59 34.44
CA GLU A 22 -33.39 7.80 35.55
C GLU A 22 -32.34 8.84 35.16
N ARG A 23 -32.37 9.99 35.85
CA ARG A 23 -31.50 11.14 35.57
C ARG A 23 -30.03 10.75 35.62
N GLY A 24 -29.30 11.07 34.54
CA GLY A 24 -27.89 10.70 34.36
C GLY A 24 -27.66 9.25 33.92
N LYS A 25 -28.73 8.48 33.73
CA LYS A 25 -28.71 7.07 33.27
C LYS A 25 -29.82 6.82 32.24
N GLU A 26 -30.22 7.87 31.52
CA GLU A 26 -31.28 7.79 30.54
C GLU A 26 -30.89 6.83 29.41
N HIS A 27 -31.85 6.02 28.97
CA HIS A 27 -31.62 5.16 27.80
C HIS A 27 -32.90 4.82 27.05
N ILE A 28 -32.73 4.55 25.76
CA ILE A 28 -33.78 4.03 24.87
C ILE A 28 -33.35 2.66 24.36
N LYS A 29 -34.28 1.71 24.35
CA LYS A 29 -34.09 0.36 23.80
C LYS A 29 -35.23 0.00 22.87
N VAL A 30 -34.89 -0.31 21.61
CA VAL A 30 -35.78 -0.92 20.63
C VAL A 30 -35.30 -2.34 20.38
N SER A 31 -36.15 -3.34 20.58
CA SER A 31 -35.73 -4.75 20.64
C SER A 31 -36.77 -5.70 20.09
N THR A 32 -36.31 -6.75 19.41
CA THR A 32 -37.06 -7.98 19.13
C THR A 32 -36.25 -9.20 19.59
N GLU A 33 -36.90 -10.32 19.93
CA GLU A 33 -36.20 -11.56 20.29
C GLU A 33 -35.60 -12.26 19.06
N TYR A 34 -36.16 -12.03 17.87
CA TYR A 34 -35.71 -12.67 16.64
C TYR A 34 -34.25 -12.31 16.31
N GLY A 35 -33.48 -13.31 15.88
CA GLY A 35 -32.05 -13.16 15.61
C GLY A 35 -31.22 -12.91 16.88
N GLY A 36 -31.55 -13.62 17.96
CA GLY A 36 -30.76 -13.61 19.19
C GLY A 36 -30.76 -12.27 19.92
N LYS A 37 -31.89 -11.55 19.92
CA LYS A 37 -32.02 -10.16 20.39
C LYS A 37 -31.41 -9.13 19.44
N SER A 38 -32.11 -8.87 18.33
CA SER A 38 -31.82 -7.75 17.44
C SER A 38 -32.28 -6.44 18.06
N GLN A 39 -31.35 -5.50 18.31
CA GLN A 39 -31.58 -4.33 19.16
C GLN A 39 -30.85 -3.07 18.69
N LEU A 40 -31.52 -1.93 18.90
CA LEU A 40 -30.90 -0.61 18.99
C LEU A 40 -30.99 -0.13 20.45
N ASN A 41 -29.85 0.13 21.07
CA ASN A 41 -29.75 0.68 22.42
C ASN A 41 -29.05 2.05 22.35
N LEU A 42 -29.59 3.07 23.03
CA LEU A 42 -29.07 4.45 23.06
C LEU A 42 -28.94 4.94 24.51
N GLY A 43 -27.88 5.65 24.87
CA GLY A 43 -27.68 6.27 26.18
C GLY A 43 -26.88 5.39 27.15
N HIS A 44 -27.40 5.16 28.35
CA HIS A 44 -26.81 4.31 29.40
C HIS A 44 -27.28 2.85 29.24
N LEU A 45 -26.50 2.03 28.53
CA LEU A 45 -26.88 0.66 28.17
C LEU A 45 -26.78 -0.25 29.39
N VAL A 46 -27.86 -0.98 29.69
CA VAL A 46 -27.90 -1.93 30.82
C VAL A 46 -28.25 -3.35 30.38
N ASP A 47 -27.70 -4.32 31.10
CA ASP A 47 -28.01 -5.74 30.95
C ASP A 47 -29.38 -6.13 31.58
N ALA A 48 -29.64 -7.44 31.67
CA ALA A 48 -30.87 -7.95 32.29
C ALA A 48 -30.95 -7.68 33.81
N GLY A 49 -29.80 -7.65 34.49
CA GLY A 49 -29.64 -7.31 35.90
C GLY A 49 -29.63 -5.80 36.19
N LYS A 50 -29.84 -4.97 35.15
CA LYS A 50 -29.74 -3.50 35.20
C LYS A 50 -28.33 -2.98 35.50
N GLN A 51 -27.30 -3.81 35.34
CA GLN A 51 -25.92 -3.37 35.44
C GLN A 51 -25.52 -2.71 34.13
N GLN A 52 -24.72 -1.65 34.23
CA GLN A 52 -24.21 -0.95 33.06
C GLN A 52 -23.31 -1.87 32.25
N ARG A 53 -23.55 -1.92 30.94
CA ARG A 53 -22.75 -2.70 29.97
C ARG A 53 -22.14 -1.85 28.85
N GLY A 54 -22.44 -0.56 28.82
CA GLY A 54 -21.88 0.37 27.84
C GLY A 54 -22.56 1.74 27.87
N GLU A 55 -22.01 2.67 27.09
CA GLU A 55 -22.51 4.03 26.89
C GLU A 55 -22.48 4.39 25.40
N GLY A 56 -23.36 5.29 24.97
CA GLY A 56 -23.45 5.71 23.57
C GLY A 56 -24.56 4.97 22.82
N PHE A 57 -24.24 4.34 21.68
CA PHE A 57 -25.21 3.53 20.95
C PHE A 57 -24.67 2.14 20.64
N GLU A 58 -25.56 1.16 20.59
CA GLU A 58 -25.28 -0.19 20.11
C GLU A 58 -26.38 -0.61 19.13
N LEU A 59 -25.97 -1.00 17.92
CA LEU A 59 -26.79 -1.76 16.98
C LEU A 59 -26.26 -3.19 16.94
N ARG A 60 -27.04 -4.16 17.41
CA ARG A 60 -26.64 -5.58 17.48
C ARG A 60 -27.69 -6.54 16.95
N THR A 61 -27.23 -7.69 16.46
CA THR A 61 -28.02 -8.87 16.11
C THR A 61 -27.08 -10.08 16.04
N ASP A 62 -27.60 -11.30 16.25
CA ASP A 62 -26.85 -12.54 16.00
C ASP A 62 -26.97 -13.00 14.54
N LEU A 63 -27.75 -12.29 13.72
CA LEU A 63 -27.88 -12.49 12.28
C LEU A 63 -27.06 -11.44 11.51
N TRP A 64 -27.41 -11.19 10.25
CA TRP A 64 -26.72 -10.21 9.41
C TRP A 64 -27.07 -8.76 9.79
N GLY A 65 -26.06 -7.90 9.83
CA GLY A 65 -26.21 -6.45 9.84
C GLY A 65 -25.97 -5.87 8.44
N ALA A 66 -26.80 -4.93 8.01
CA ALA A 66 -26.59 -4.19 6.78
C ALA A 66 -26.86 -2.69 7.00
N VAL A 67 -25.85 -1.87 6.69
CA VAL A 67 -25.98 -0.41 6.62
C VAL A 67 -25.86 -0.02 5.15
N ARG A 68 -26.95 0.50 4.57
CA ARG A 68 -27.02 0.83 3.14
C ARG A 68 -27.56 2.24 2.95
N ALA A 69 -26.75 3.09 2.33
CA ALA A 69 -27.13 4.45 1.96
C ALA A 69 -26.70 4.76 0.52
N LYS A 70 -27.66 5.03 -0.36
CA LYS A 70 -27.41 5.29 -1.80
C LYS A 70 -26.49 6.49 -2.03
N LYS A 71 -26.57 7.50 -1.16
CA LYS A 71 -25.77 8.74 -1.26
C LYS A 71 -24.42 8.67 -0.54
N GLY A 72 -24.01 7.49 -0.06
CA GLY A 72 -22.76 7.31 0.67
C GLY A 72 -22.93 7.16 2.19
N ILE A 73 -21.85 6.74 2.85
CA ILE A 73 -21.80 6.49 4.30
C ILE A 73 -20.61 7.27 4.87
N PHE A 74 -20.84 8.00 5.96
CA PHE A 74 -19.79 8.66 6.73
C PHE A 74 -19.70 8.00 8.11
N ILE A 75 -18.53 7.45 8.43
CA ILE A 75 -18.22 6.82 9.72
C ILE A 75 -17.09 7.63 10.36
N SER A 76 -17.37 8.25 11.50
CA SER A 76 -16.44 9.19 12.12
C SER A 76 -16.35 9.00 13.63
N ALA A 77 -15.15 9.17 14.16
CA ALA A 77 -14.88 9.34 15.59
C ALA A 77 -14.53 10.79 15.96
N ASP A 78 -14.87 11.74 15.09
CA ASP A 78 -14.70 13.17 15.32
C ASP A 78 -15.79 13.69 16.28
N ALA A 79 -15.42 14.64 17.12
CA ALA A 79 -16.35 15.21 18.08
C ALA A 79 -17.38 16.11 17.37
N GLN A 80 -18.65 15.92 17.71
CA GLN A 80 -19.73 16.84 17.35
C GLN A 80 -20.64 17.01 18.57
N ASP A 81 -20.20 17.85 19.51
CA ASP A 81 -20.84 17.99 20.80
C ASP A 81 -22.31 18.43 20.65
N LYS A 82 -23.18 17.69 21.36
CA LYS A 82 -24.63 17.94 21.39
C LYS A 82 -25.27 17.99 19.99
N ALA A 83 -24.68 17.31 19.01
CA ALA A 83 -25.10 17.34 17.60
C ALA A 83 -25.18 18.78 17.03
N GLN A 84 -24.34 19.69 17.52
CA GLN A 84 -24.24 21.04 16.98
C GLN A 84 -23.41 21.02 15.70
N GLY A 85 -24.09 21.06 14.55
CA GLY A 85 -23.46 21.06 13.23
C GLY A 85 -24.28 20.31 12.20
N GLN A 86 -23.73 20.16 11.00
CA GLN A 86 -24.34 19.32 9.96
C GLN A 86 -24.06 17.85 10.25
N VAL A 87 -25.01 16.96 9.93
CA VAL A 87 -24.86 15.49 10.08
C VAL A 87 -23.63 14.94 9.33
N ARG A 88 -23.16 15.67 8.32
CA ARG A 88 -22.02 15.32 7.47
C ARG A 88 -20.91 16.38 7.54
N GLU A 89 -20.77 17.05 8.67
CA GLU A 89 -19.67 17.99 8.87
C GLU A 89 -18.34 17.26 8.72
N MET A 90 -17.50 17.72 7.79
CA MET A 90 -16.25 17.06 7.41
C MET A 90 -15.19 18.02 6.88
N ALA A 91 -15.39 19.34 7.02
CA ALA A 91 -14.49 20.33 6.45
C ALA A 91 -13.03 20.14 6.90
N ASP A 92 -12.82 19.85 8.18
CA ASP A 92 -11.49 19.60 8.75
C ASP A 92 -10.85 18.32 8.16
N ILE A 93 -11.64 17.28 7.94
CA ILE A 93 -11.18 16.01 7.35
C ILE A 93 -10.74 16.23 5.90
N ILE A 94 -11.53 16.98 5.12
CA ILE A 94 -11.19 17.32 3.74
C ILE A 94 -9.93 18.19 3.70
N SER A 95 -9.77 19.13 4.63
CA SER A 95 -8.55 19.93 4.78
C SER A 95 -7.32 19.06 5.06
N GLU A 96 -7.43 18.09 5.96
CA GLU A 96 -6.36 17.14 6.27
C GLU A 96 -5.97 16.29 5.05
N LEU A 97 -6.95 15.74 4.34
CA LEU A 97 -6.74 14.94 3.12
C LEU A 97 -6.10 15.76 2.00
N ASN A 98 -6.48 17.04 1.85
CA ASN A 98 -5.86 17.95 0.89
C ASN A 98 -4.40 18.26 1.29
N SER A 99 -4.14 18.54 2.57
CA SER A 99 -2.78 18.79 3.06
C SER A 99 -1.85 17.59 2.84
N LEU A 100 -2.37 16.37 3.04
CA LEU A 100 -1.63 15.15 2.71
C LEU A 100 -1.41 15.02 1.21
N SER A 101 -2.44 15.27 0.40
CA SER A 101 -2.35 15.21 -1.07
C SER A 101 -1.31 16.19 -1.63
N ASP A 102 -1.18 17.40 -1.08
CA ASP A 102 -0.16 18.37 -1.46
C ASP A 102 1.27 17.87 -1.18
N LYS A 103 1.45 17.16 -0.05
CA LYS A 103 2.76 16.56 0.29
C LYS A 103 3.12 15.43 -0.66
N ILE A 104 2.15 14.59 -1.03
CA ILE A 104 2.35 13.50 -1.98
C ILE A 104 2.56 14.04 -3.40
N GLN A 105 1.86 15.11 -3.80
CA GLN A 105 2.07 15.77 -5.09
C GLN A 105 3.52 16.24 -5.23
N LYS A 106 4.06 16.94 -4.22
CA LYS A 106 5.47 17.37 -4.24
C LYS A 106 6.43 16.19 -4.36
N LEU A 107 6.15 15.08 -3.67
CA LEU A 107 6.96 13.87 -3.79
C LEU A 107 6.87 13.25 -5.20
N SER A 108 5.70 13.30 -5.82
CA SER A 108 5.47 12.85 -7.19
C SER A 108 6.19 13.75 -8.22
N ASP A 109 6.19 15.06 -8.00
CA ASP A 109 6.92 16.02 -8.84
C ASP A 109 8.44 15.83 -8.73
N ASP A 110 8.94 15.58 -7.51
CA ASP A 110 10.34 15.22 -7.27
C ASP A 110 10.71 13.92 -8.00
N ALA A 111 9.81 12.93 -8.03
CA ALA A 111 10.00 11.66 -8.75
C ALA A 111 10.08 11.89 -10.27
N ALA A 112 9.17 12.69 -10.82
CA ALA A 112 9.17 13.05 -12.25
C ALA A 112 10.47 13.80 -12.64
N THR A 113 10.93 14.71 -11.79
CA THR A 113 12.20 15.44 -11.98
C THR A 113 13.42 14.51 -11.99
N ALA A 114 13.32 13.38 -11.29
CA ALA A 114 14.33 12.32 -11.25
C ALA A 114 14.15 11.25 -12.34
N ASN A 115 13.27 11.47 -13.32
CA ASN A 115 12.92 10.52 -14.39
C ASN A 115 12.28 9.21 -13.89
N ALA A 116 11.67 9.21 -12.71
CA ALA A 116 10.84 8.10 -12.23
C ALA A 116 9.38 8.32 -12.64
N ASP A 117 8.59 7.24 -12.78
CA ASP A 117 7.15 7.39 -13.07
C ASP A 117 6.44 8.05 -11.88
N PRO A 118 5.69 9.14 -12.10
CA PRO A 118 4.94 9.83 -11.06
C PRO A 118 3.69 9.04 -10.62
N ALA A 119 3.16 9.38 -9.45
CA ALA A 119 1.88 8.86 -8.97
C ALA A 119 0.70 9.50 -9.72
N ASP A 120 -0.42 8.78 -9.86
CA ASP A 120 -1.68 9.31 -10.41
C ASP A 120 -2.40 10.20 -9.39
N MET A 121 -1.88 11.41 -9.23
CA MET A 121 -2.42 12.40 -8.30
C MET A 121 -3.75 12.99 -8.76
N ALA A 122 -3.98 13.08 -10.07
CA ALA A 122 -5.23 13.58 -10.62
C ALA A 122 -6.42 12.71 -10.17
N ALA A 123 -6.26 11.38 -10.19
CA ALA A 123 -7.30 10.48 -9.69
C ALA A 123 -7.54 10.61 -8.18
N GLN A 124 -6.48 10.84 -7.38
CA GLN A 124 -6.61 11.06 -5.93
C GLN A 124 -7.41 12.33 -5.63
N VAL A 125 -7.01 13.45 -6.24
CA VAL A 125 -7.66 14.75 -6.06
C VAL A 125 -9.12 14.68 -6.52
N ALA A 126 -9.41 14.01 -7.63
CA ALA A 126 -10.77 13.83 -8.12
C ALA A 126 -11.64 12.99 -7.16
N LEU A 127 -11.08 11.96 -6.52
CA LEU A 127 -11.77 11.18 -5.51
C LEU A 127 -12.16 12.06 -4.31
N ILE A 128 -11.24 12.88 -3.80
CA ILE A 128 -11.49 13.75 -2.65
C ILE A 128 -12.52 14.82 -3.02
N THR A 129 -12.25 15.63 -4.04
CA THR A 129 -13.01 16.85 -4.35
C THR A 129 -14.39 16.56 -4.95
N SER A 130 -14.51 15.53 -5.79
CA SER A 130 -15.72 15.29 -6.59
C SER A 130 -16.60 14.15 -6.07
N ARG A 131 -16.16 13.42 -5.03
CA ARG A 131 -16.88 12.24 -4.54
C ARG A 131 -16.97 12.19 -3.02
N ILE A 132 -15.86 12.36 -2.32
CA ILE A 132 -15.79 12.30 -0.85
C ILE A 132 -16.34 13.59 -0.24
N ASN A 133 -15.92 14.75 -0.74
CA ASN A 133 -16.40 16.03 -0.25
C ASN A 133 -17.93 16.09 -0.33
N ASP A 134 -18.55 16.38 0.80
CA ASP A 134 -20.01 16.36 1.01
C ASP A 134 -20.71 15.06 0.57
N LEU A 135 -20.01 13.92 0.49
CA LEU A 135 -20.52 12.65 -0.04
C LEU A 135 -21.34 12.87 -1.32
N THR A 136 -20.78 13.61 -2.27
CA THR A 136 -21.42 13.93 -3.56
C THR A 136 -21.61 12.71 -4.47
N ALA A 137 -20.94 11.60 -4.15
CA ALA A 137 -21.13 10.30 -4.80
C ALA A 137 -21.37 9.17 -3.78
N SER A 138 -21.71 7.98 -4.27
CA SER A 138 -21.89 6.77 -3.47
C SER A 138 -20.55 6.22 -2.97
N VAL A 139 -19.98 6.86 -1.94
CA VAL A 139 -18.69 6.48 -1.32
C VAL A 139 -18.83 6.23 0.17
N ILE A 140 -17.81 5.60 0.76
CA ILE A 140 -17.68 5.46 2.20
C ILE A 140 -16.45 6.27 2.63
N LEU A 141 -16.64 7.18 3.58
CA LEU A 141 -15.53 7.87 4.27
C LEU A 141 -15.48 7.37 5.71
N MET A 142 -14.32 6.88 6.13
CA MET A 142 -14.04 6.49 7.51
C MET A 142 -12.92 7.38 8.04
N HIS A 143 -13.13 8.07 9.16
CA HIS A 143 -12.15 8.97 9.75
C HIS A 143 -12.13 8.87 11.27
N ALA A 144 -10.94 8.99 11.86
CA ALA A 144 -10.76 9.09 13.30
C ALA A 144 -9.49 9.88 13.62
N PRO A 145 -9.57 10.95 14.43
CA PRO A 145 -8.43 11.84 14.69
C PRO A 145 -7.31 11.18 15.52
N LYS A 146 -7.58 10.02 16.13
CA LYS A 146 -6.63 9.27 16.96
C LYS A 146 -6.30 7.88 16.39
N GLY A 147 -6.62 7.65 15.12
CA GLY A 147 -6.25 6.44 14.38
C GLY A 147 -7.41 5.49 14.09
N VAL A 148 -7.20 4.65 13.07
CA VAL A 148 -8.13 3.62 12.60
C VAL A 148 -7.37 2.29 12.54
N ALA A 149 -7.94 1.22 13.10
CA ALA A 149 -7.41 -0.13 12.97
C ALA A 149 -8.37 -0.99 12.15
N VAL A 150 -7.83 -1.71 11.16
CA VAL A 150 -8.56 -2.71 10.37
C VAL A 150 -7.82 -4.03 10.53
N ALA A 151 -8.48 -5.02 11.13
CA ALA A 151 -7.88 -6.32 11.45
C ALA A 151 -8.82 -7.47 11.07
N SER A 152 -8.24 -8.63 10.81
CA SER A 152 -8.96 -9.88 10.51
C SER A 152 -8.24 -11.05 11.17
N GLY A 153 -8.98 -12.04 11.67
CA GLY A 153 -8.41 -13.29 12.19
C GLY A 153 -7.98 -14.27 11.08
N GLU A 154 -8.41 -14.01 9.85
CA GLU A 154 -8.14 -14.83 8.66
C GLU A 154 -7.51 -13.93 7.58
N HIS A 155 -8.26 -13.63 6.51
CA HIS A 155 -7.78 -12.81 5.39
C HIS A 155 -8.27 -11.35 5.51
N LEU A 156 -7.43 -10.42 5.06
CA LEU A 156 -7.79 -9.02 4.79
C LEU A 156 -7.50 -8.74 3.32
N GLN A 157 -8.52 -8.37 2.54
CA GLN A 157 -8.39 -8.04 1.13
C GLN A 157 -8.73 -6.58 0.89
N LEU A 158 -7.81 -5.85 0.26
CA LEU A 158 -8.04 -4.49 -0.24
C LEU A 158 -8.01 -4.55 -1.77
N ALA A 159 -9.12 -4.20 -2.42
CA ALA A 159 -9.26 -4.29 -3.86
C ALA A 159 -9.95 -3.06 -4.43
N ALA A 160 -9.44 -2.57 -5.57
CA ALA A 160 -10.05 -1.49 -6.34
C ALA A 160 -9.91 -1.81 -7.84
N VAL A 161 -10.99 -1.60 -8.61
CA VAL A 161 -11.00 -1.82 -10.08
C VAL A 161 -10.21 -0.74 -10.83
N LYS A 162 -10.10 0.46 -10.24
CA LYS A 162 -9.30 1.56 -10.77
C LYS A 162 -7.98 1.64 -10.00
N ASN A 163 -7.90 2.57 -9.05
CA ASN A 163 -6.66 2.87 -8.34
C ASN A 163 -6.78 2.45 -6.87
N LEU A 164 -5.71 1.84 -6.35
CA LEU A 164 -5.46 1.67 -4.92
C LEU A 164 -4.35 2.64 -4.53
N GLN A 165 -4.62 3.52 -3.55
CA GLN A 165 -3.70 4.54 -3.08
C GLN A 165 -3.44 4.35 -1.59
N ILE A 166 -2.17 4.35 -1.18
CA ILE A 166 -1.74 4.19 0.21
C ILE A 166 -0.77 5.32 0.50
N ASN A 167 -1.21 6.31 1.28
CA ASN A 167 -0.45 7.52 1.57
C ASN A 167 -0.23 7.63 3.08
N ALA A 168 0.99 8.02 3.48
CA ALA A 168 1.34 8.28 4.87
C ALA A 168 2.07 9.62 4.98
N GLY A 169 1.72 10.44 5.97
CA GLY A 169 2.39 11.71 6.23
C GLY A 169 3.77 11.55 6.91
N ASN A 170 4.08 10.34 7.40
CA ASN A 170 5.35 10.03 8.07
C ASN A 170 5.92 8.71 7.51
N ASN A 171 5.70 7.58 8.18
CA ASN A 171 6.21 6.26 7.75
C ASN A 171 5.08 5.35 7.25
N ALA A 172 5.42 4.45 6.34
CA ALA A 172 4.60 3.31 5.95
C ALA A 172 5.42 2.03 6.14
N ASP A 173 5.02 1.20 7.09
CA ASP A 173 5.69 -0.05 7.41
C ASP A 173 4.88 -1.23 6.88
N ILE A 174 5.51 -2.07 6.03
CA ILE A 174 4.88 -3.26 5.45
C ILE A 174 5.65 -4.49 5.93
N GLY A 175 5.05 -5.26 6.83
CA GLY A 175 5.62 -6.48 7.38
C GLY A 175 4.91 -7.73 6.87
N VAL A 176 5.67 -8.73 6.41
CA VAL A 176 5.14 -10.02 5.94
C VAL A 176 5.98 -11.16 6.52
N VAL A 177 5.33 -12.11 7.20
CA VAL A 177 6.02 -13.21 7.90
C VAL A 177 6.54 -14.28 6.94
N LYS A 178 5.82 -14.50 5.84
CA LYS A 178 6.17 -15.48 4.81
C LYS A 178 6.64 -14.75 3.55
N ASN A 179 5.81 -14.73 2.51
CA ASN A 179 6.21 -14.24 1.20
C ASN A 179 5.50 -12.92 0.87
N MET A 180 6.27 -11.91 0.47
CA MET A 180 5.74 -10.70 -0.17
C MET A 180 5.82 -10.87 -1.69
N PHE A 181 4.71 -10.70 -2.38
CA PHE A 181 4.64 -10.69 -3.84
C PHE A 181 4.20 -9.31 -4.32
N ILE A 182 4.94 -8.74 -5.28
CA ILE A 182 4.62 -7.48 -5.95
C ILE A 182 4.53 -7.77 -7.45
N GLY A 183 3.32 -7.97 -7.96
CA GLY A 183 3.06 -8.14 -9.38
C GLY A 183 2.55 -6.84 -10.00
N VAL A 184 3.19 -6.37 -11.08
CA VAL A 184 2.83 -5.12 -11.74
C VAL A 184 2.68 -5.36 -13.24
N GLY A 185 1.54 -4.95 -13.81
CA GLY A 185 1.24 -5.21 -15.23
C GLY A 185 1.91 -4.26 -16.22
N ARG A 186 2.48 -3.12 -15.77
CA ARG A 186 3.09 -2.13 -16.67
C ARG A 186 4.47 -1.67 -16.22
N ALA A 187 4.57 -0.98 -15.09
CA ALA A 187 5.83 -0.41 -14.61
C ALA A 187 5.88 -0.36 -13.08
N LEU A 188 6.99 -0.85 -12.51
CA LEU A 188 7.31 -0.67 -11.09
C LEU A 188 8.32 0.49 -10.96
N SER A 189 7.86 1.61 -10.41
CA SER A 189 8.69 2.78 -10.13
C SER A 189 8.94 2.89 -8.63
N VAL A 190 10.22 2.96 -8.22
CA VAL A 190 10.63 3.11 -6.82
C VAL A 190 11.52 4.34 -6.70
N PHE A 191 11.02 5.36 -6.01
CA PHE A 191 11.71 6.64 -5.85
C PHE A 191 11.95 6.95 -4.36
N VAL A 192 13.17 7.36 -4.04
CA VAL A 192 13.54 7.85 -2.70
C VAL A 192 14.24 9.19 -2.82
N ARG A 193 13.63 10.23 -2.23
CA ARG A 193 14.11 11.61 -2.34
C ARG A 193 15.45 11.90 -1.64
N LYS A 194 15.76 11.22 -0.53
CA LYS A 194 16.90 11.60 0.35
C LYS A 194 17.78 10.45 0.81
N ALA A 195 17.22 9.45 1.49
CA ALA A 195 18.01 8.46 2.25
C ALA A 195 18.55 7.28 1.41
N GLY A 196 18.18 7.18 0.13
CA GLY A 196 18.57 6.08 -0.75
C GLY A 196 17.77 4.79 -0.54
N ILE A 197 18.14 3.76 -1.31
CA ILE A 197 17.49 2.44 -1.30
C ILE A 197 18.48 1.42 -0.73
N LYS A 198 17.99 0.51 0.11
CA LYS A 198 18.73 -0.67 0.59
C LYS A 198 17.96 -1.93 0.23
N LEU A 199 18.59 -2.82 -0.56
CA LEU A 199 18.05 -4.13 -0.93
C LEU A 199 18.98 -5.20 -0.36
N ILE A 200 18.54 -5.90 0.68
CA ILE A 200 19.39 -6.82 1.46
C ILE A 200 18.66 -8.14 1.63
N ALA A 201 19.30 -9.25 1.25
CA ALA A 201 18.89 -10.60 1.63
C ALA A 201 19.84 -11.12 2.71
N ASN A 202 19.33 -11.41 3.91
CA ASN A 202 20.15 -11.99 4.99
C ASN A 202 20.60 -13.43 4.65
N LYS A 203 19.76 -14.16 3.92
CA LYS A 203 20.04 -15.49 3.36
C LYS A 203 19.32 -15.61 2.02
N GLY A 204 19.80 -16.51 1.17
CA GLY A 204 19.25 -16.72 -0.17
C GLY A 204 19.86 -15.76 -1.19
N ALA A 205 19.71 -16.13 -2.47
CA ALA A 205 20.28 -15.37 -3.58
C ALA A 205 19.45 -14.12 -3.88
N VAL A 206 20.13 -13.04 -4.29
CA VAL A 206 19.50 -11.87 -4.92
C VAL A 206 19.64 -12.04 -6.43
N SER A 207 18.52 -11.99 -7.15
CA SER A 207 18.50 -12.03 -8.61
C SER A 207 17.82 -10.78 -9.15
N VAL A 208 18.49 -10.08 -10.06
CA VAL A 208 17.97 -8.91 -10.78
C VAL A 208 18.16 -9.18 -12.27
N GLN A 209 17.11 -9.03 -13.07
CA GLN A 209 17.11 -9.38 -14.49
C GLN A 209 16.27 -8.39 -15.29
N ALA A 210 16.77 -7.99 -16.46
CA ALA A 210 15.97 -7.41 -17.54
C ALA A 210 15.88 -8.48 -18.64
N GLN A 211 14.78 -9.25 -18.66
CA GLN A 211 14.71 -10.48 -19.46
C GLN A 211 14.66 -10.23 -20.98
N HIS A 212 14.15 -9.07 -21.38
CA HIS A 212 13.92 -8.72 -22.78
C HIS A 212 14.33 -7.29 -23.11
N ASP A 213 15.03 -6.59 -22.20
CA ASP A 213 15.37 -5.18 -22.36
C ASP A 213 16.69 -4.82 -21.65
N LEU A 214 17.05 -3.54 -21.68
CA LEU A 214 18.23 -2.98 -21.06
C LEU A 214 18.19 -3.10 -19.52
N MET A 215 19.30 -3.56 -18.95
CA MET A 215 19.63 -3.33 -17.55
C MET A 215 20.65 -2.20 -17.47
N GLU A 216 20.34 -1.17 -16.69
CA GLU A 216 21.21 -0.01 -16.48
C GLU A 216 21.54 0.18 -15.00
N LEU A 217 22.81 0.44 -14.69
CA LEU A 217 23.30 0.76 -13.35
C LEU A 217 24.13 2.04 -13.45
N LEU A 218 23.62 3.13 -12.88
CA LEU A 218 24.23 4.46 -12.96
C LEU A 218 24.46 5.00 -11.54
N ALA A 219 25.66 5.56 -11.30
CA ALA A 219 25.97 6.29 -10.09
C ALA A 219 26.77 7.56 -10.43
N LYS A 220 26.44 8.67 -9.76
CA LYS A 220 27.23 9.91 -9.87
C LYS A 220 28.62 9.79 -9.20
N LYS A 221 28.75 8.86 -8.26
CA LYS A 221 30.01 8.55 -7.55
C LYS A 221 30.54 7.20 -8.04
N SER A 222 30.98 6.33 -7.14
CA SER A 222 31.46 5.00 -7.46
C SER A 222 30.31 4.00 -7.65
N ILE A 223 30.59 2.99 -8.46
CA ILE A 223 29.91 1.69 -8.43
C ILE A 223 30.94 0.69 -7.88
N GLU A 224 30.59 -0.02 -6.82
CA GLU A 224 31.44 -1.02 -6.19
C GLU A 224 30.81 -2.41 -6.37
N ILE A 225 31.56 -3.33 -6.97
CA ILE A 225 31.15 -4.73 -7.18
C ILE A 225 32.21 -5.58 -6.48
N VAL A 226 31.81 -6.29 -5.42
CA VAL A 226 32.71 -7.05 -4.56
C VAL A 226 32.11 -8.42 -4.30
N SER A 227 32.90 -9.47 -4.57
CA SER A 227 32.69 -10.81 -4.01
C SER A 227 33.74 -11.01 -2.91
N THR A 228 33.31 -11.32 -1.69
CA THR A 228 34.21 -11.40 -0.52
C THR A 228 34.84 -12.77 -0.35
N GLU A 229 34.20 -13.82 -0.87
CA GLU A 229 34.60 -15.22 -0.63
C GLU A 229 34.78 -16.03 -1.92
N ASP A 230 34.29 -15.52 -3.05
CA ASP A 230 34.27 -16.25 -4.33
C ASP A 230 34.58 -15.27 -5.48
N GLU A 231 34.06 -15.53 -6.69
CA GLU A 231 34.39 -14.76 -7.90
C GLU A 231 33.35 -13.72 -8.33
N ILE A 232 33.79 -12.85 -9.25
CA ILE A 232 32.93 -11.97 -10.05
C ILE A 232 32.94 -12.48 -11.50
N ARG A 233 31.80 -12.94 -12.00
CA ARG A 233 31.62 -13.36 -13.39
C ARG A 233 30.97 -12.26 -14.21
N ILE A 234 31.67 -11.76 -15.22
CA ILE A 234 31.14 -10.84 -16.22
C ILE A 234 31.22 -11.55 -17.58
N SER A 235 30.06 -11.83 -18.16
CA SER A 235 29.95 -12.57 -19.41
C SER A 235 29.03 -11.83 -20.37
N ALA A 236 29.41 -11.78 -21.64
CA ALA A 236 28.58 -11.20 -22.68
C ALA A 236 28.70 -12.02 -23.96
N LYS A 237 27.57 -12.24 -24.66
CA LYS A 237 27.55 -13.00 -25.92
C LYS A 237 28.34 -12.32 -27.04
N LYS A 238 28.32 -10.98 -27.07
CA LYS A 238 28.87 -10.18 -28.18
C LYS A 238 30.18 -9.50 -27.80
N LYS A 239 30.19 -8.70 -26.72
CA LYS A 239 31.30 -7.82 -26.38
C LYS A 239 31.24 -7.39 -24.92
N ILE A 240 32.41 -7.30 -24.28
CA ILE A 240 32.63 -6.59 -23.02
C ILE A 240 33.54 -5.40 -23.30
N THR A 241 33.18 -4.22 -22.80
CA THR A 241 34.01 -3.00 -22.86
C THR A 241 34.15 -2.43 -21.46
N ILE A 242 35.38 -2.24 -21.00
CA ILE A 242 35.71 -1.54 -19.76
C ILE A 242 36.47 -0.28 -20.14
N ASN A 243 35.99 0.90 -19.73
CA ASN A 243 36.56 2.19 -20.12
C ASN A 243 36.82 3.09 -18.90
N GLY A 244 37.89 3.88 -18.94
CA GLY A 244 38.14 4.97 -17.99
C GLY A 244 39.16 5.97 -18.52
N GLY A 245 38.85 7.27 -18.45
CA GLY A 245 39.80 8.35 -18.78
C GLY A 245 40.32 8.34 -20.22
N GLY A 246 39.62 7.70 -21.16
CA GLY A 246 40.05 7.51 -22.56
C GLY A 246 40.78 6.19 -22.83
N SER A 247 41.19 5.46 -21.79
CA SER A 247 41.71 4.09 -21.91
C SER A 247 40.60 3.05 -21.85
N TYR A 248 40.81 1.88 -22.45
CA TYR A 248 39.84 0.80 -22.43
C TYR A 248 40.45 -0.59 -22.63
N ILE A 249 39.67 -1.61 -22.27
CA ILE A 249 39.86 -3.00 -22.67
C ILE A 249 38.57 -3.47 -23.33
N ARG A 250 38.68 -4.01 -24.56
CA ARG A 250 37.58 -4.62 -25.30
C ARG A 250 37.84 -6.11 -25.44
N ILE A 251 36.82 -6.92 -25.13
CA ILE A 251 36.84 -8.38 -25.29
C ILE A 251 35.67 -8.78 -26.18
N GLU A 252 35.96 -9.40 -27.31
CA GLU A 252 34.96 -9.82 -28.30
C GLU A 252 35.46 -11.05 -29.08
N GLY A 253 34.64 -11.58 -29.99
CA GLY A 253 34.98 -12.81 -30.73
C GLY A 253 36.23 -12.73 -31.61
N SER A 254 36.70 -11.52 -31.95
CA SER A 254 37.93 -11.29 -32.72
C SER A 254 39.20 -11.34 -31.85
N GLY A 255 39.07 -11.13 -30.53
CA GLY A 255 40.20 -11.11 -29.60
C GLY A 255 40.03 -10.13 -28.43
N ILE A 256 41.17 -9.77 -27.82
CA ILE A 256 41.27 -8.83 -26.70
C ILE A 256 42.07 -7.61 -27.18
N GLU A 257 41.49 -6.41 -27.05
CA GLU A 257 42.08 -5.14 -27.49
C GLU A 257 42.21 -4.18 -26.30
N PRO A 258 43.43 -4.00 -25.76
CA PRO A 258 43.74 -2.90 -24.84
C PRO A 258 44.12 -1.63 -25.62
N GLY A 259 43.50 -0.50 -25.30
CA GLY A 259 43.79 0.80 -25.92
C GLY A 259 44.02 1.89 -24.86
N THR A 260 45.02 2.75 -25.09
CA THR A 260 45.35 3.87 -24.20
C THR A 260 45.99 5.02 -25.01
N PRO A 261 45.68 6.30 -24.69
CA PRO A 261 46.36 7.45 -25.28
C PRO A 261 47.75 7.73 -24.67
N GLY A 262 48.07 7.11 -23.53
CA GLY A 262 49.37 7.22 -22.86
C GLY A 262 50.11 5.89 -22.82
N ASP A 263 51.10 5.78 -21.92
CA ASP A 263 51.91 4.57 -21.79
C ASP A 263 51.09 3.34 -21.37
N TYR A 264 51.42 2.18 -21.96
CA TYR A 264 50.89 0.87 -21.54
C TYR A 264 51.93 0.16 -20.65
N ASN A 265 51.82 0.39 -19.34
CA ASN A 265 52.77 -0.15 -18.36
C ASN A 265 52.35 -1.52 -17.84
N VAL A 266 53.18 -2.54 -18.07
CA VAL A 266 52.97 -3.91 -17.55
C VAL A 266 54.04 -4.20 -16.49
N LYS A 267 53.60 -4.48 -15.25
CA LYS A 267 54.48 -4.89 -14.14
C LYS A 267 54.19 -6.35 -13.80
N ALA A 268 55.11 -7.25 -14.13
CA ALA A 268 54.96 -8.69 -13.90
C ALA A 268 56.30 -9.35 -13.53
N VAL A 269 56.23 -10.42 -12.72
CA VAL A 269 57.39 -11.29 -12.45
C VAL A 269 57.81 -12.05 -13.70
N HIS A 270 56.85 -12.44 -14.54
CA HIS A 270 57.08 -13.08 -15.84
C HIS A 270 56.09 -12.55 -16.87
N TYR A 271 56.57 -12.31 -18.10
CA TYR A 271 55.74 -11.93 -19.24
C TYR A 271 56.17 -12.74 -20.46
N GLY A 272 55.28 -13.57 -20.99
CA GLY A 272 55.56 -14.48 -22.10
C GLY A 272 54.33 -14.66 -22.98
N ARG A 273 54.54 -15.10 -24.23
CA ARG A 273 53.46 -15.43 -25.18
C ARG A 273 53.18 -16.92 -25.14
N MET A 274 51.92 -17.28 -24.91
CA MET A 274 51.43 -18.67 -24.95
C MET A 274 50.65 -18.93 -26.24
N GLY A 275 50.38 -20.20 -26.56
CA GLY A 275 49.46 -20.58 -27.64
C GLY A 275 48.02 -20.13 -27.37
N LYS A 276 47.16 -20.17 -28.39
CA LYS A 276 45.75 -19.82 -28.25
C LYS A 276 45.05 -20.70 -27.21
N ALA A 277 44.14 -20.11 -26.45
CA ALA A 277 43.22 -20.81 -25.55
C ALA A 277 41.77 -20.47 -25.92
N HIS A 278 40.83 -21.31 -25.52
CA HIS A 278 39.40 -21.09 -25.76
C HIS A 278 38.58 -21.68 -24.61
N GLU A 279 37.71 -20.87 -24.03
CA GLU A 279 36.76 -21.27 -23.00
C GLU A 279 35.35 -20.88 -23.46
N PRO A 280 34.42 -21.83 -23.65
CA PRO A 280 33.08 -21.52 -24.11
C PRO A 280 32.28 -20.81 -23.00
N VAL A 281 31.60 -19.72 -23.36
CA VAL A 281 30.71 -19.00 -22.45
C VAL A 281 29.35 -19.71 -22.40
N GLU A 282 29.05 -20.39 -21.31
CA GLU A 282 27.70 -20.88 -21.02
C GLU A 282 26.85 -19.75 -20.43
N LEU A 283 25.97 -19.16 -21.25
CA LEU A 283 25.00 -18.16 -20.80
C LEU A 283 23.72 -18.87 -20.34
N GLN A 284 23.21 -18.49 -19.16
CA GLN A 284 21.87 -18.91 -18.75
C GLN A 284 20.83 -18.40 -19.76
N MET A 285 19.92 -19.29 -20.18
CA MET A 285 18.79 -18.90 -21.01
C MET A 285 17.79 -18.11 -20.16
N LEU A 286 17.50 -16.88 -20.59
CA LEU A 286 16.37 -16.12 -20.05
C LEU A 286 15.07 -16.76 -20.54
N ALA A 287 14.00 -16.63 -19.76
CA ALA A 287 12.69 -17.16 -20.13
C ALA A 287 12.24 -16.59 -21.49
N GLU A 288 11.48 -17.36 -22.27
CA GLU A 288 10.91 -16.89 -23.52
C GLU A 288 9.88 -15.78 -23.26
N LYS A 289 9.78 -14.83 -24.20
CA LYS A 289 8.81 -13.75 -24.11
C LYS A 289 7.40 -14.34 -24.14
N VAL A 290 6.65 -14.15 -23.07
CA VAL A 290 5.22 -14.49 -23.04
C VAL A 290 4.47 -13.38 -23.78
N ASP A 291 3.86 -13.71 -24.92
CA ASP A 291 2.95 -12.79 -25.61
C ASP A 291 1.75 -12.48 -24.71
N GLU A 292 1.33 -11.21 -24.65
CA GLU A 292 0.16 -10.80 -23.87
C GLU A 292 -1.08 -11.61 -24.31
N PRO A 293 -1.79 -12.29 -23.39
CA PRO A 293 -3.04 -12.93 -23.75
C PRO A 293 -4.04 -11.86 -24.22
N PRO A 294 -4.85 -12.12 -25.26
CA PRO A 294 -5.83 -11.16 -25.73
C PRO A 294 -6.80 -10.83 -24.59
N VAL A 295 -6.88 -9.55 -24.24
CA VAL A 295 -7.79 -9.03 -23.23
C VAL A 295 -9.23 -9.16 -23.75
N LYS A 296 -9.84 -10.33 -23.60
CA LYS A 296 -11.28 -10.53 -23.77
C LYS A 296 -11.94 -10.33 -22.41
N PHE A 297 -12.43 -9.11 -22.17
CA PHE A 297 -13.40 -8.89 -21.10
C PHE A 297 -14.70 -9.59 -21.49
N PHE A 298 -14.99 -10.73 -20.87
CA PHE A 298 -16.35 -11.27 -20.83
C PHE A 298 -17.06 -10.60 -19.65
N PHE A 299 -17.99 -9.71 -19.95
CA PHE A 299 -19.02 -9.30 -19.00
C PHE A 299 -20.13 -10.35 -19.06
N SER A 300 -20.36 -11.06 -17.95
CA SER A 300 -21.61 -11.79 -17.68
C SER A 300 -22.40 -11.04 -16.63
#